data_AF-A0A9X0CMF8-F1
#
_entry.id   AF-A0A9X0CMF8-F1
#
_cell.length_a   1.000
_cell.length_b   1.000
_cell.length_c   1.000
_cell.angle_alpha   90.00
_cell.angle_beta   90.00
_cell.angle_gamma   90.00
#
_symmetry.space_group_name_H-M   'P 1'
#
loop_
_entity.id
_entity.type
_entity.pdbx_description
1 polymer ?
#
loop_
_entity_poly.entity_id
_entity_poly.type
_entity_poly.pdbx_seq_one_letter_code
_entity_poly.pdbx_strand_id
1 'polypeptide(L)'
;MPKAHEVFAETQFPASVSVSELMQAGKLVRPKAKQKATLLLEKFDVKTGEWNTETTLQMLIDAEKFSSGGFRDAYEGRSLSPNDNQKWVIKKYNTKAKDTIVTTMKTTAEDHTRKQVQMHSVARQLTKQFSSKVPTQFGQSFHYNRVFYTQFEDEPVTIEEFVPGTFIKYINNNGELCSLPEQCTAEFQELCLKAHCLVHSTYESTNHKLMLLDIQGSGYQLYDPEIATTELFCENKSEIYFCCGNLSTIAIGEFSKKHKCNMYCEMLELPEMPQSQFT
;
A
#
# COMPACT_ATOMS: atom_id res chain seq x y z
N MET A 1 24.08 12.28 55.37
CA MET A 1 24.85 12.46 54.11
C MET A 1 24.50 11.31 53.18
N PRO A 2 23.90 11.54 52.00
CA PRO A 2 23.68 10.48 51.03
C PRO A 2 24.96 10.22 50.24
N LYS A 3 25.30 8.95 50.04
CA LYS A 3 26.41 8.51 49.18
C LYS A 3 26.01 8.70 47.71
N ALA A 4 26.86 9.36 46.93
CA ALA A 4 26.70 9.46 45.48
C ALA A 4 26.83 8.07 44.86
N HIS A 5 25.82 7.64 44.10
CA HIS A 5 25.93 6.52 43.17
C HIS A 5 26.56 7.06 41.89
N GLU A 6 27.84 6.76 41.67
CA GLU A 6 28.47 6.92 40.36
C GLU A 6 27.87 5.87 39.42
N VAL A 7 27.12 6.34 38.42
CA VAL A 7 26.68 5.54 37.29
C VAL A 7 27.86 5.42 36.34
N PHE A 8 28.56 4.29 36.38
CA PHE A 8 29.55 3.96 35.36
C PHE A 8 28.81 3.66 34.06
N ALA A 9 29.14 4.42 33.00
CA ALA A 9 28.64 4.14 31.66
C ALA A 9 29.12 2.75 31.23
N GLU A 10 28.19 1.86 30.90
CA GLU A 10 28.52 0.53 30.37
C GLU A 10 29.38 0.66 29.12
N THR A 11 30.53 -0.02 29.13
CA THR A 11 31.45 -0.03 28.00
C THR A 11 30.82 -0.85 26.87
N GLN A 12 30.32 -0.18 25.83
CA GLN A 12 29.81 -0.85 24.63
C GLN A 12 30.99 -1.26 23.74
N PHE A 13 31.20 -2.57 23.59
CA PHE A 13 32.13 -3.10 22.60
C PHE A 13 31.46 -3.11 21.22
N PRO A 14 32.13 -2.64 20.16
CA PRO A 14 31.58 -2.69 18.81
C PRO A 14 31.39 -4.16 18.37
N ALA A 15 30.31 -4.42 17.65
CA ALA A 15 30.03 -5.74 17.08
C ALA A 15 31.20 -6.21 16.19
N SER A 16 31.56 -7.49 16.27
CA SER A 16 32.62 -8.06 15.45
C SER A 16 32.21 -8.07 13.98
N VAL A 17 32.98 -7.42 13.12
CA VAL A 17 32.82 -7.41 11.66
C VAL A 17 33.69 -8.52 11.06
N SER A 18 33.15 -9.32 10.15
CA SER A 18 33.89 -10.40 9.50
C SER A 18 34.98 -9.85 8.57
N VAL A 19 36.05 -10.64 8.37
CA VAL A 19 37.12 -10.29 7.40
C VAL A 19 36.55 -10.07 5.99
N SER A 20 35.51 -10.82 5.60
CA SER A 20 34.83 -10.64 4.31
C SER A 20 34.18 -9.26 4.18
N GLU A 21 33.47 -8.80 5.21
CA GLU A 21 32.84 -7.47 5.24
C GLU A 21 33.89 -6.36 5.22
N LEU A 22 34.99 -6.52 5.95
CA LEU A 22 36.12 -5.58 5.91
C LEU A 22 36.77 -5.51 4.52
N MET A 23 36.94 -6.66 3.85
CA MET A 23 37.45 -6.72 2.48
C MET A 23 36.47 -6.09 1.48
N GLN A 24 35.16 -6.21 1.70
CA GLN A 24 34.15 -5.51 0.90
C GLN A 24 34.22 -4.00 1.09
N ALA A 25 34.46 -3.51 2.31
CA ALA A 25 34.62 -2.09 2.60
C ALA A 25 35.85 -1.46 1.90
N GLY A 26 36.85 -2.26 1.53
CA GLY A 26 38.01 -1.83 0.73
C GLY A 26 37.69 -1.51 -0.74
N LYS A 27 36.49 -1.85 -1.23
CA LYS A 27 36.03 -1.47 -2.58
C LYS A 27 35.50 -0.03 -2.55
N LEU A 28 35.77 0.74 -3.60
CA LEU A 28 35.19 2.08 -3.74
C LEU A 28 33.66 1.97 -3.81
N VAL A 29 32.97 2.46 -2.77
CA VAL A 29 31.52 2.65 -2.76
C VAL A 29 31.24 4.11 -3.09
N ARG A 30 30.71 4.38 -4.29
CA ARG A 30 30.30 5.74 -4.66
C ARG A 30 29.02 6.10 -3.90
N PRO A 31 28.93 7.28 -3.27
CA PRO A 31 27.69 7.71 -2.63
C PRO A 31 26.56 7.77 -3.67
N LYS A 32 25.38 7.27 -3.30
CA LYS A 32 24.18 7.46 -4.11
C LYS A 32 23.88 8.96 -4.19
N ALA A 33 23.59 9.46 -5.39
CA ALA A 33 23.12 10.83 -5.55
C ALA A 33 21.78 10.99 -4.82
N LYS A 34 21.65 12.09 -4.07
CA LYS A 34 20.45 12.42 -3.32
C LYS A 34 20.07 13.87 -3.54
N GLN A 35 18.78 14.15 -3.53
CA GLN A 35 18.22 15.47 -3.67
C GLN A 35 17.51 15.85 -2.37
N LYS A 36 17.79 17.07 -1.89
CA LYS A 36 17.04 17.64 -0.78
C LYS A 36 15.74 18.24 -1.31
N ALA A 37 14.62 17.89 -0.68
CA ALA A 37 13.30 18.41 -1.03
C ALA A 37 12.52 18.84 0.21
N THR A 38 11.63 19.82 0.03
CA THR A 38 10.62 20.21 1.01
C THR A 38 9.26 19.95 0.38
N LEU A 39 8.54 18.96 0.89
CA LEU A 39 7.31 18.44 0.31
C LEU A 39 6.12 18.88 1.15
N LEU A 40 5.11 19.48 0.52
CA LEU A 40 3.84 19.81 1.16
C LEU A 40 2.90 18.62 1.01
N LEU A 41 2.63 17.92 2.10
CA LEU A 41 1.84 16.70 2.07
C LEU A 41 0.36 17.02 2.17
N GLU A 42 -0.42 16.57 1.18
CA GLU A 42 -1.87 16.65 1.18
C GLU A 42 -2.48 15.26 1.37
N LYS A 43 -3.54 15.19 2.18
CA LYS A 43 -4.35 13.99 2.40
C LYS A 43 -5.78 14.21 1.94
N PHE A 44 -6.47 13.12 1.67
CA PHE A 44 -7.90 13.13 1.39
C PHE A 44 -8.69 12.62 2.60
N ASP A 45 -9.74 13.34 3.01
CA ASP A 45 -10.69 12.88 4.02
C ASP A 45 -11.91 12.24 3.35
N VAL A 46 -12.06 10.93 3.50
CA VAL A 46 -13.15 10.16 2.89
C VAL A 46 -14.52 10.55 3.43
N LYS A 47 -14.62 11.04 4.67
CA LYS A 47 -15.90 11.39 5.28
C LYS A 47 -16.43 12.74 4.80
N THR A 48 -15.55 13.73 4.67
CA THR A 48 -15.95 15.07 4.20
C THR A 48 -15.84 15.23 2.69
N GLY A 49 -15.05 14.39 2.03
CA GLY A 49 -14.78 14.50 0.59
C GLY A 49 -13.77 15.60 0.26
N GLU A 50 -12.97 16.04 1.24
CA GLU A 50 -12.11 17.22 1.12
C GLU A 50 -10.62 16.86 1.15
N TRP A 51 -9.84 17.64 0.41
CA TRP A 51 -8.39 17.64 0.47
C TRP A 51 -7.90 18.60 1.55
N ASN A 52 -6.92 18.13 2.33
CA ASN A 52 -6.37 18.89 3.44
C ASN A 52 -4.84 18.80 3.43
N THR A 53 -4.17 19.91 3.70
CA THR A 53 -2.74 19.91 4.01
C THR A 53 -2.51 19.23 5.35
N GLU A 54 -1.70 18.18 5.38
CA GLU A 54 -1.33 17.48 6.62
C GLU A 54 -0.11 18.13 7.28
N THR A 55 1.00 18.25 6.55
CA THR A 55 2.27 18.76 7.08
C THR A 55 3.26 19.07 5.95
N THR A 56 4.37 19.70 6.31
CA THR A 56 5.52 19.89 5.41
C THR A 56 6.65 18.97 5.84
N LEU A 57 7.15 18.15 4.92
CA LEU A 57 8.22 17.19 5.17
C LEU A 57 9.50 17.60 4.43
N GLN A 58 10.59 17.79 5.18
CA GLN A 58 11.92 17.95 4.59
C GLN A 58 12.61 16.59 4.51
N MET A 59 13.17 16.24 3.35
CA MET A 59 13.79 14.94 3.14
C MET A 59 14.96 14.96 2.17
N LEU A 60 15.78 13.91 2.25
CA LEU A 60 16.73 13.52 1.21
C LEU A 60 16.14 12.34 0.43
N ILE A 61 15.99 12.50 -0.87
CA ILE A 61 15.41 11.51 -1.79
C ILE A 61 16.53 10.96 -2.66
N ASP A 62 16.61 9.63 -2.79
CA ASP A 62 17.56 8.98 -3.69
C ASP A 62 17.21 9.29 -5.15
N ALA A 63 18.20 9.65 -5.97
CA ALA A 63 18.00 9.98 -7.37
C ALA A 63 17.65 8.74 -8.24
N GLU A 64 18.02 7.56 -7.77
CA GLU A 64 17.75 6.29 -8.44
C GLU A 64 16.54 5.60 -7.80
N LYS A 65 15.66 5.07 -8.65
CA LYS A 65 14.56 4.21 -8.21
C LYS A 65 15.11 2.89 -7.65
N PHE A 66 14.54 2.42 -6.54
CA PHE A 66 14.88 1.11 -5.99
C PHE A 66 13.95 -0.01 -6.50
N SER A 67 12.79 0.37 -7.06
CA SER A 67 11.81 -0.56 -7.61
C SER A 67 10.98 0.11 -8.71
N SER A 68 10.40 -0.72 -9.60
CA SER A 68 9.55 -0.30 -10.71
C SER A 68 8.35 -1.25 -10.77
N GLY A 69 7.14 -0.71 -10.63
CA GLY A 69 5.90 -1.43 -10.89
C GLY A 69 5.43 -1.25 -12.34
N GLY A 70 4.22 -1.73 -12.64
CA GLY A 70 3.63 -1.58 -13.98
C GLY A 70 3.40 -0.12 -14.39
N PHE A 71 3.01 0.74 -13.43
CA PHE A 71 2.68 2.15 -13.69
C PHE A 71 3.64 3.15 -13.03
N ARG A 72 4.24 2.80 -11.90
CA ARG A 72 5.01 3.75 -11.09
C ARG A 72 6.39 3.23 -10.72
N ASP A 73 7.34 4.15 -10.70
CA ASP A 73 8.69 3.97 -10.19
C ASP A 73 8.75 4.42 -8.73
N ALA A 74 9.47 3.67 -7.88
CA ALA A 74 9.56 3.92 -6.45
C ALA A 74 10.98 4.35 -6.05
N TYR A 75 11.06 5.44 -5.29
CA TYR A 75 12.29 6.08 -4.83
C TYR A 75 12.29 6.11 -3.29
N GLU A 76 13.45 5.84 -2.68
CA GLU A 76 13.59 5.90 -1.22
C GLU A 76 13.87 7.35 -0.80
N GLY A 77 13.13 7.82 0.20
CA GLY A 77 13.35 9.10 0.86
C GLY A 77 13.63 8.90 2.35
N ARG A 78 14.39 9.81 2.95
CA ARG A 78 14.62 9.85 4.39
C ARG A 78 14.31 11.23 4.95
N SER A 79 13.51 11.27 6.00
CA SER A 79 13.20 12.48 6.76
C SER A 79 14.50 13.15 7.24
N LEU A 80 14.55 14.48 7.14
CA LEU A 80 15.65 15.29 7.68
C LEU A 80 15.39 15.75 9.12
N SER A 81 14.26 15.36 9.71
CA SER A 81 13.95 15.70 11.10
C SER A 81 14.97 15.03 12.05
N PRO A 82 15.61 15.77 12.97
CA PRO A 82 16.72 15.26 13.80
C PRO A 82 16.39 14.02 14.64
N ASN A 83 15.10 13.83 14.98
CA ASN A 83 14.61 12.75 15.83
C ASN A 83 13.90 11.64 15.03
N ASP A 84 13.89 11.74 13.71
CA ASP A 84 13.07 10.90 12.85
C ASP A 84 13.92 10.23 11.76
N ASN A 85 14.17 8.94 11.95
CA ASN A 85 14.82 8.09 10.96
C ASN A 85 13.81 7.43 10.00
N GLN A 86 12.56 7.89 9.96
CA GLN A 86 11.54 7.34 9.09
C GLN A 86 11.99 7.37 7.63
N LYS A 87 11.93 6.18 7.03
CA LYS A 87 12.06 5.99 5.59
C LYS A 87 10.71 6.16 4.92
N TRP A 88 10.75 6.74 3.74
CA TRP A 88 9.60 7.06 2.93
C TRP A 88 9.79 6.49 1.53
N VAL A 89 8.68 6.25 0.84
CA VAL A 89 8.65 5.85 -0.56
C VAL A 89 7.93 6.94 -1.33
N ILE A 90 8.61 7.48 -2.35
CA ILE A 90 8.04 8.42 -3.30
C ILE A 90 7.77 7.63 -4.58
N LYS A 91 6.54 7.68 -5.10
CA LYS A 91 6.17 6.99 -6.34
C LYS A 91 5.83 7.97 -7.44
N LYS A 92 6.55 7.88 -8.55
CA LYS A 92 6.35 8.66 -9.78
C LYS A 92 5.75 7.79 -10.87
N TYR A 93 4.87 8.32 -11.71
CA TYR A 93 4.47 7.59 -12.92
C TYR A 93 5.65 7.43 -13.87
N ASN A 94 5.86 6.21 -14.37
CA ASN A 94 6.85 5.97 -15.41
C ASN A 94 6.38 6.58 -16.75
N THR A 95 7.30 6.77 -17.70
CA THR A 95 7.01 7.44 -18.98
C THR A 95 5.82 6.81 -19.73
N LYS A 96 5.76 5.48 -19.79
CA LYS A 96 4.67 4.74 -20.44
C LYS A 96 3.32 5.00 -19.77
N ALA A 97 3.30 5.07 -18.44
CA ALA A 97 2.09 5.34 -17.68
C ALA A 97 1.61 6.79 -17.88
N LYS A 98 2.53 7.77 -17.89
CA LYS A 98 2.21 9.18 -18.20
C LYS A 98 1.52 9.29 -19.57
N ASP A 99 2.07 8.63 -20.59
CA ASP A 99 1.47 8.62 -21.93
C ASP A 99 0.07 7.98 -21.91
N THR A 100 -0.10 6.87 -21.20
CA THR A 100 -1.39 6.16 -21.10
C THR A 100 -2.44 7.01 -20.39
N ILE A 101 -2.08 7.69 -19.30
CA ILE A 101 -2.97 8.59 -18.54
C ILE A 101 -3.50 9.70 -19.45
N VAL A 102 -2.62 10.34 -20.23
CA VAL A 102 -3.02 11.45 -21.10
C VAL A 102 -3.80 10.96 -22.32
N THR A 103 -3.29 9.94 -23.02
CA THR A 103 -3.83 9.54 -24.33
C THR A 103 -5.04 8.62 -24.24
N THR A 104 -5.03 7.69 -23.28
CA THR A 104 -6.05 6.65 -23.16
C THR A 104 -7.09 7.03 -22.12
N MET A 105 -6.66 7.49 -20.94
CA MET A 105 -7.58 7.86 -19.85
C MET A 105 -8.12 9.28 -19.98
N LYS A 106 -7.52 10.10 -20.86
CA LYS A 106 -7.92 11.50 -21.11
C LYS A 106 -8.01 12.34 -19.84
N THR A 107 -7.08 12.10 -18.91
CA THR A 107 -6.97 12.82 -17.64
C THR A 107 -5.54 13.33 -17.45
N THR A 108 -5.30 14.11 -16.41
CA THR A 108 -3.97 14.64 -16.08
C THR A 108 -3.24 13.72 -15.11
N ALA A 109 -1.90 13.80 -15.08
CA ALA A 109 -1.12 13.11 -14.07
C ALA A 109 -1.49 13.57 -12.64
N GLU A 110 -1.85 14.85 -12.48
CA GLU A 110 -2.33 15.46 -11.23
C GLU A 110 -3.60 14.74 -10.74
N ASP A 111 -4.64 14.74 -11.57
CA ASP A 111 -5.93 14.14 -11.23
C ASP A 111 -5.79 12.65 -10.97
N HIS A 112 -5.03 11.94 -11.80
CA HIS A 112 -4.80 10.51 -11.61
C HIS A 112 -4.03 10.21 -10.32
N THR A 113 -3.04 11.03 -9.95
CA THR A 113 -2.32 10.90 -8.66
C THR A 113 -3.28 11.13 -7.50
N ARG A 114 -4.13 12.16 -7.59
CA ARG A 114 -5.14 12.45 -6.56
C ARG A 114 -6.13 11.31 -6.39
N LYS A 115 -6.62 10.72 -7.49
CA LYS A 115 -7.51 9.54 -7.45
C LYS A 115 -6.84 8.33 -6.80
N GLN A 116 -5.53 8.11 -7.00
CA GLN A 116 -4.80 7.06 -6.27
C GLN A 116 -4.84 7.28 -4.74
N VAL A 117 -4.60 8.50 -4.27
CA VAL A 117 -4.64 8.81 -2.83
C VAL A 117 -6.06 8.66 -2.26
N GLN A 118 -7.08 9.07 -3.02
CA GLN A 118 -8.48 8.87 -2.66
C GLN A 118 -8.82 7.38 -2.51
N MET A 119 -8.48 6.57 -3.52
CA MET A 119 -8.67 5.12 -3.51
C MET A 119 -7.96 4.48 -2.31
N HIS A 120 -6.70 4.86 -2.07
CA HIS A 120 -5.93 4.37 -0.93
C HIS A 120 -6.56 4.75 0.42
N SER A 121 -7.10 5.96 0.51
CA SER A 121 -7.80 6.43 1.71
C SER A 121 -9.08 5.62 1.97
N VAL A 122 -9.82 5.26 0.92
CA VAL A 122 -10.98 4.36 1.01
C VAL A 122 -10.55 2.96 1.46
N ALA A 123 -9.52 2.36 0.85
CA ALA A 123 -8.99 1.05 1.25
C ALA A 123 -8.54 1.02 2.72
N ARG A 124 -7.90 2.10 3.17
CA ARG A 124 -7.52 2.28 4.57
C ARG A 124 -8.74 2.37 5.51
N GLN A 125 -9.81 3.04 5.10
CA GLN A 125 -11.05 3.06 5.88
C GLN A 125 -11.71 1.69 5.96
N LEU A 126 -11.76 0.94 4.84
CA LEU A 126 -12.32 -0.41 4.79
C LEU A 126 -11.55 -1.36 5.71
N THR A 127 -10.22 -1.37 5.65
CA THR A 127 -9.39 -2.21 6.54
C THR A 127 -9.49 -1.82 8.01
N LYS A 128 -9.65 -0.52 8.31
CA LYS A 128 -9.92 -0.06 9.69
C LYS A 128 -11.28 -0.54 10.19
N GLN A 129 -12.32 -0.48 9.36
CA GLN A 129 -13.65 -0.99 9.70
C GLN A 129 -13.62 -2.51 9.88
N PHE A 130 -12.98 -3.25 8.97
CA PHE A 130 -12.79 -4.69 9.06
C PHE A 130 -12.11 -5.07 10.38
N SER A 131 -10.96 -4.45 10.68
CA SER A 131 -10.20 -4.72 11.90
C SER A 131 -10.96 -4.41 13.20
N SER A 132 -11.96 -3.52 13.15
CA SER A 132 -12.83 -3.23 14.30
C SER A 132 -13.92 -4.29 14.56
N LYS A 133 -14.16 -5.17 13.58
CA LYS A 133 -15.19 -6.22 13.63
C LYS A 133 -14.62 -7.61 13.82
N VAL A 134 -13.33 -7.83 13.52
CA VAL A 134 -12.72 -9.15 13.70
C VAL A 134 -12.57 -9.50 15.18
N PRO A 135 -12.90 -10.73 15.60
CA PRO A 135 -12.76 -11.15 16.99
C PRO A 135 -11.30 -11.44 17.34
N THR A 136 -10.98 -11.56 18.64
CA THR A 136 -9.60 -11.78 19.10
C THR A 136 -8.94 -13.02 18.50
N GLN A 137 -9.72 -14.07 18.22
CA GLN A 137 -9.27 -15.32 17.60
C GLN A 137 -8.79 -15.13 16.16
N PHE A 138 -9.19 -14.06 15.48
CA PHE A 138 -8.67 -13.70 14.16
C PHE A 138 -7.19 -13.32 14.21
N GLY A 139 -6.71 -12.86 15.38
CA GLY A 139 -5.34 -12.37 15.54
C GLY A 139 -5.12 -11.06 14.79
N GLN A 140 -3.94 -10.91 14.19
CA GLN A 140 -3.58 -9.69 13.47
C GLN A 140 -4.40 -9.55 12.17
N SER A 141 -4.75 -8.30 11.83
CA SER A 141 -5.54 -7.93 10.66
C SER A 141 -4.74 -7.03 9.73
N PHE A 142 -5.09 -7.09 8.44
CA PHE A 142 -4.51 -6.24 7.41
C PHE A 142 -4.86 -4.76 7.61
N HIS A 143 -3.91 -3.89 7.27
CA HIS A 143 -4.13 -2.45 7.26
C HIS A 143 -3.30 -1.78 6.17
N TYR A 144 -3.79 -0.64 5.69
CA TYR A 144 -3.05 0.27 4.84
C TYR A 144 -2.46 1.42 5.65
N ASN A 145 -1.21 1.77 5.36
CA ASN A 145 -0.60 3.01 5.83
C ASN A 145 -1.22 4.22 5.15
N ARG A 146 -0.87 5.43 5.61
CA ARG A 146 -1.31 6.65 4.94
C ARG A 146 -0.49 6.88 3.67
N VAL A 147 -1.17 7.32 2.62
CA VAL A 147 -0.55 7.85 1.40
C VAL A 147 -0.95 9.33 1.32
N PHE A 148 -0.02 10.15 0.85
CA PHE A 148 -0.21 11.57 0.63
C PHE A 148 0.07 11.91 -0.82
N TYR A 149 -0.56 12.99 -1.28
CA TYR A 149 -0.19 13.67 -2.51
C TYR A 149 0.85 14.75 -2.19
N THR A 150 1.78 15.00 -3.11
CA THR A 150 2.67 16.18 -3.11
C THR A 150 3.18 16.44 -4.52
N GLN A 151 3.76 17.63 -4.74
CA GLN A 151 4.58 17.94 -5.90
C GLN A 151 6.05 17.65 -5.60
N PHE A 152 6.77 17.03 -6.52
CA PHE A 152 8.21 16.81 -6.45
C PHE A 152 8.83 16.89 -7.84
N GLU A 153 9.76 17.84 -8.03
CA GLU A 153 10.35 18.17 -9.35
C GLU A 153 9.29 18.54 -10.40
N ASP A 154 8.31 19.36 -10.01
CA ASP A 154 7.18 19.78 -10.84
C ASP A 154 6.32 18.62 -11.37
N GLU A 155 6.40 17.45 -10.72
CA GLU A 155 5.56 16.30 -11.00
C GLU A 155 4.68 15.92 -9.80
N PRO A 156 3.41 15.55 -10.04
CA PRO A 156 2.55 15.01 -9.00
C PRO A 156 3.00 13.61 -8.62
N VAL A 157 3.18 13.37 -7.32
CA VAL A 157 3.65 12.09 -6.78
C VAL A 157 2.83 11.66 -5.59
N THR A 158 2.83 10.36 -5.31
CA THR A 158 2.37 9.84 -4.03
C THR A 158 3.54 9.56 -3.11
N ILE A 159 3.38 9.84 -1.82
CA ILE A 159 4.36 9.53 -0.78
C ILE A 159 3.73 8.75 0.37
N GLU A 160 4.45 7.74 0.85
CA GLU A 160 4.01 6.85 1.94
C GLU A 160 5.20 6.37 2.78
N GLU A 161 4.91 5.83 3.95
CA GLU A 161 5.94 5.23 4.81
C GLU A 161 6.52 3.97 4.15
N PHE A 162 7.84 3.80 4.26
CA PHE A 162 8.50 2.60 3.80
C PHE A 162 8.08 1.40 4.65
N VAL A 163 7.61 0.36 3.98
CA VAL A 163 7.24 -0.93 4.59
C VAL A 163 8.39 -1.92 4.38
N PRO A 164 9.07 -2.38 5.45
CA PRO A 164 10.12 -3.39 5.33
C PRO A 164 9.55 -4.80 5.08
N GLY A 165 10.39 -5.67 4.53
CA GLY A 165 10.08 -7.09 4.36
C GLY A 165 9.83 -7.48 2.90
N THR A 166 9.33 -8.70 2.72
CA THR A 166 9.12 -9.28 1.39
C THR A 166 7.75 -8.92 0.87
N PHE A 167 7.73 -8.34 -0.33
CA PHE A 167 6.49 -8.03 -1.02
C PHE A 167 5.83 -9.28 -1.58
N ILE A 168 4.55 -9.45 -1.23
CA ILE A 168 3.72 -10.55 -1.67
C ILE A 168 2.40 -10.00 -2.21
N LYS A 169 1.93 -10.60 -3.30
CA LYS A 169 0.59 -10.35 -3.86
C LYS A 169 -0.28 -11.58 -3.62
N TYR A 170 -1.40 -11.40 -2.93
CA TYR A 170 -2.31 -12.46 -2.53
C TYR A 170 -3.49 -12.58 -3.50
N ILE A 171 -4.03 -11.44 -3.94
CA ILE A 171 -5.18 -11.34 -4.84
C ILE A 171 -4.88 -10.24 -5.84
N ASN A 172 -5.19 -10.46 -7.11
CA ASN A 172 -4.97 -9.51 -8.19
C ASN A 172 -6.19 -8.60 -8.41
N ASN A 173 -6.00 -7.48 -9.09
CA ASN A 173 -7.05 -6.50 -9.36
C ASN A 173 -8.19 -7.05 -10.26
N ASN A 174 -7.94 -8.14 -10.99
CA ASN A 174 -8.94 -8.86 -11.77
C ASN A 174 -9.73 -9.90 -10.94
N GLY A 175 -9.57 -9.93 -9.62
CA GLY A 175 -10.25 -10.88 -8.74
C GLY A 175 -9.60 -12.27 -8.68
N GLU A 176 -8.52 -12.50 -9.44
CA GLU A 176 -7.82 -13.79 -9.39
C GLU A 176 -6.99 -13.94 -8.13
N LEU A 177 -7.05 -15.15 -7.57
CA LEU A 177 -6.24 -15.57 -6.44
C LEU A 177 -4.83 -15.87 -6.94
N CYS A 178 -3.81 -15.32 -6.29
CA CYS A 178 -2.43 -15.60 -6.66
C CYS A 178 -2.02 -17.01 -6.22
N SER A 179 -1.23 -17.70 -7.04
CA SER A 179 -0.73 -19.03 -6.73
C SER A 179 0.14 -19.01 -5.48
N LEU A 180 -0.01 -20.05 -4.65
CA LEU A 180 0.89 -20.27 -3.52
C LEU A 180 2.31 -20.57 -4.06
N PRO A 181 3.37 -20.01 -3.45
CA PRO A 181 4.74 -20.42 -3.74
C PRO A 181 4.93 -21.92 -3.50
N GLU A 182 5.85 -22.58 -4.23
CA GLU A 182 6.13 -24.01 -4.06
C GLU A 182 6.55 -24.36 -2.62
N GLN A 183 7.30 -23.46 -1.97
CA GLN A 183 7.66 -23.56 -0.56
C GLN A 183 6.84 -22.59 0.29
N CYS A 184 5.55 -22.89 0.40
CA CYS A 184 4.60 -22.07 1.15
C CYS A 184 4.68 -22.34 2.66
N THR A 185 4.92 -21.30 3.45
CA THR A 185 4.90 -21.39 4.93
C THR A 185 3.45 -21.40 5.44
N ALA A 186 3.22 -21.94 6.65
CA ALA A 186 1.90 -21.89 7.28
C ALA A 186 1.41 -20.45 7.47
N GLU A 187 2.33 -19.52 7.79
CA GLU A 187 2.04 -18.09 7.89
C GLU A 187 1.55 -17.49 6.57
N PHE A 188 2.18 -17.85 5.44
CA PHE A 188 1.74 -17.38 4.13
C PHE A 188 0.33 -17.90 3.79
N GLN A 189 0.05 -19.18 4.08
CA GLN A 189 -1.28 -19.76 3.87
C GLN A 189 -2.34 -19.03 4.70
N GLU A 190 -2.04 -18.73 5.96
CA GLU A 190 -2.92 -17.93 6.83
C GLU A 190 -3.16 -16.53 6.24
N LEU A 191 -2.11 -15.83 5.79
CA LEU A 191 -2.24 -14.51 5.18
C LEU A 191 -3.10 -14.55 3.91
N CYS A 192 -2.95 -15.57 3.05
CA CYS A 192 -3.83 -15.78 1.90
C CYS A 192 -5.29 -15.95 2.31
N LEU A 193 -5.58 -16.82 3.29
CA LEU A 193 -6.95 -17.08 3.74
C LEU A 193 -7.59 -15.80 4.34
N LYS A 194 -6.82 -15.04 5.13
CA LYS A 194 -7.26 -13.74 5.66
C LYS A 194 -7.46 -12.70 4.55
N ALA A 195 -6.64 -12.71 3.50
CA ALA A 195 -6.80 -11.82 2.36
C ALA A 195 -8.11 -12.09 1.63
N HIS A 196 -8.46 -13.35 1.40
CA HIS A 196 -9.74 -13.73 0.80
C HIS A 196 -10.92 -13.27 1.67
N CYS A 197 -10.82 -13.47 2.98
CA CYS A 197 -11.82 -13.02 3.95
C CYS A 197 -11.97 -11.50 3.95
N LEU A 198 -10.88 -10.74 3.88
CA LEU A 198 -10.91 -9.28 3.78
C LEU A 198 -11.67 -8.84 2.51
N VAL A 199 -11.32 -9.37 1.34
CA VAL A 199 -11.99 -9.02 0.08
C VAL A 199 -13.49 -9.28 0.17
N HIS A 200 -13.88 -10.49 0.58
CA HIS A 200 -15.28 -10.87 0.77
C HIS A 200 -15.99 -9.95 1.77
N SER A 201 -15.39 -9.68 2.93
CA SER A 201 -15.98 -8.80 3.94
C SER A 201 -16.17 -7.37 3.44
N THR A 202 -15.24 -6.83 2.65
CA THR A 202 -15.41 -5.48 2.06
C THR A 202 -16.59 -5.42 1.10
N TYR A 203 -16.81 -6.47 0.31
CA TYR A 203 -17.95 -6.56 -0.59
C TYR A 203 -19.28 -6.62 0.18
N GLU A 204 -19.37 -7.46 1.20
CA GLU A 204 -20.57 -7.56 2.05
C GLU A 204 -20.84 -6.26 2.81
N SER A 205 -19.80 -5.68 3.45
CA SER A 205 -19.96 -4.49 4.30
C SER A 205 -20.36 -3.23 3.52
N THR A 206 -20.20 -3.23 2.20
CA THR A 206 -20.57 -2.12 1.32
C THR A 206 -21.84 -2.36 0.54
N ASN A 207 -22.67 -3.32 0.99
CA ASN A 207 -23.91 -3.73 0.32
C ASN A 207 -23.66 -4.06 -1.16
N HIS A 208 -22.58 -4.80 -1.41
CA HIS A 208 -22.18 -5.28 -2.73
C HIS A 208 -21.84 -4.17 -3.73
N LYS A 209 -21.56 -2.94 -3.29
CA LYS A 209 -21.26 -1.81 -4.20
C LYS A 209 -19.81 -1.71 -4.62
N LEU A 210 -18.88 -2.15 -3.77
CA LEU A 210 -17.46 -2.15 -4.08
C LEU A 210 -16.75 -3.35 -3.48
N MET A 211 -15.63 -3.74 -4.07
CA MET A 211 -14.79 -4.84 -3.63
C MET A 211 -13.34 -4.35 -3.60
N LEU A 212 -12.72 -4.42 -2.42
CA LEU A 212 -11.30 -4.15 -2.28
C LEU A 212 -10.51 -5.31 -2.91
N LEU A 213 -9.61 -5.00 -3.83
CA LEU A 213 -8.80 -5.96 -4.57
C LEU A 213 -7.33 -5.52 -4.58
N ASP A 214 -6.53 -6.21 -5.38
CA ASP A 214 -5.08 -6.02 -5.46
C ASP A 214 -4.41 -6.11 -4.09
N ILE A 215 -4.79 -7.13 -3.31
CA ILE A 215 -4.30 -7.32 -1.94
C ILE A 215 -2.84 -7.73 -2.02
N GLN A 216 -1.96 -6.77 -1.73
CA GLN A 216 -0.51 -6.93 -1.81
C GLN A 216 0.19 -6.12 -0.72
N GLY A 217 1.29 -6.66 -0.19
CA GLY A 217 1.94 -6.07 0.98
C GLY A 217 3.12 -6.88 1.52
N SER A 218 3.57 -6.48 2.71
CA SER A 218 4.54 -7.22 3.52
C SER A 218 3.88 -7.63 4.83
N GLY A 219 3.67 -8.92 5.03
CA GLY A 219 2.85 -9.44 6.14
C GLY A 219 1.45 -8.80 6.11
N TYR A 220 1.06 -8.16 7.21
CA TYR A 220 -0.24 -7.49 7.38
C TYR A 220 -0.27 -6.01 6.91
N GLN A 221 0.86 -5.48 6.43
CA GLN A 221 0.96 -4.10 5.94
C GLN A 221 0.76 -4.07 4.43
N LEU A 222 -0.39 -3.56 3.99
CA LEU A 222 -0.80 -3.49 2.60
C LEU A 222 -0.46 -2.13 1.97
N TYR A 223 -0.27 -2.13 0.65
CA TYR A 223 -0.03 -0.93 -0.15
C TYR A 223 -0.51 -1.13 -1.59
N ASP A 224 -0.70 -0.02 -2.31
CA ASP A 224 -1.18 0.00 -3.70
C ASP A 224 -2.47 -0.83 -3.91
N PRO A 225 -3.57 -0.48 -3.23
CA PRO A 225 -4.85 -1.16 -3.41
C PRO A 225 -5.41 -0.91 -4.81
N GLU A 226 -6.35 -1.76 -5.22
CA GLU A 226 -7.31 -1.45 -6.28
C GLU A 226 -8.73 -1.68 -5.77
N ILE A 227 -9.72 -0.99 -6.34
CA ILE A 227 -11.13 -1.16 -5.97
C ILE A 227 -11.96 -1.40 -7.22
N ALA A 228 -12.70 -2.52 -7.24
CA ALA A 228 -13.74 -2.76 -8.23
C ALA A 228 -15.08 -2.24 -7.71
N THR A 229 -15.84 -1.54 -8.56
CA THR A 229 -17.19 -1.04 -8.25
C THR A 229 -18.24 -1.68 -9.14
N THR A 230 -19.48 -1.84 -8.67
CA THR A 230 -20.57 -2.38 -9.52
C THR A 230 -20.95 -1.44 -10.67
N GLU A 231 -20.71 -0.15 -10.49
CA GLU A 231 -20.84 0.87 -11.54
C GLU A 231 -19.44 1.38 -11.87
N LEU A 232 -19.00 1.21 -13.12
CA LEU A 232 -17.66 1.63 -13.53
C LEU A 232 -17.52 3.16 -13.58
N PHE A 233 -18.57 3.86 -14.01
CA PHE A 233 -18.56 5.29 -14.23
C PHE A 233 -19.30 6.04 -13.12
N CYS A 234 -18.79 7.23 -12.78
CA CYS A 234 -19.49 8.20 -11.95
C CYS A 234 -20.84 8.60 -12.60
N GLU A 235 -21.76 9.17 -11.82
CA GLU A 235 -23.16 9.45 -12.22
C GLU A 235 -23.29 10.22 -13.55
N ASN A 236 -22.37 11.15 -13.82
CA ASN A 236 -22.33 11.97 -15.05
C ASN A 236 -21.67 11.25 -16.26
N LYS A 237 -21.20 10.02 -16.07
CA LYS A 237 -20.50 9.17 -17.05
C LYS A 237 -19.25 9.81 -17.67
N SER A 238 -18.70 10.86 -17.08
CA SER A 238 -17.50 11.53 -17.60
C SER A 238 -16.22 10.86 -17.11
N GLU A 239 -16.30 10.15 -15.99
CA GLU A 239 -15.14 9.59 -15.30
C GLU A 239 -15.43 8.20 -14.75
N ILE A 240 -14.40 7.37 -14.68
CA ILE A 240 -14.46 6.10 -13.96
C ILE A 240 -14.29 6.32 -12.46
N TYR A 241 -14.94 5.49 -11.64
CA TYR A 241 -14.67 5.44 -10.21
C TYR A 241 -13.24 4.98 -9.96
N PHE A 242 -12.55 5.66 -9.04
CA PHE A 242 -11.14 5.42 -8.69
C PHE A 242 -10.21 5.55 -9.91
N CYS A 243 -9.49 4.49 -10.27
CA CYS A 243 -8.46 4.51 -11.31
C CYS A 243 -8.69 3.42 -12.35
N CYS A 244 -7.83 3.35 -13.36
CA CYS A 244 -7.99 2.44 -14.50
C CYS A 244 -7.92 0.95 -14.13
N GLY A 245 -7.47 0.60 -12.92
CA GLY A 245 -7.47 -0.77 -12.43
C GLY A 245 -8.85 -1.25 -11.96
N ASN A 246 -9.85 -0.37 -11.90
CA ASN A 246 -11.24 -0.72 -11.62
C ASN A 246 -11.83 -1.52 -12.79
N LEU A 247 -11.75 -2.84 -12.67
CA LEU A 247 -12.32 -3.79 -13.63
C LEU A 247 -13.80 -4.11 -13.37
N SER A 248 -14.43 -3.36 -12.45
CA SER A 248 -15.87 -3.41 -12.17
C SER A 248 -16.40 -4.85 -11.97
N THR A 249 -17.56 -5.16 -12.55
CA THR A 249 -18.24 -6.46 -12.40
C THR A 249 -17.43 -7.64 -12.93
N ILE A 250 -16.46 -7.43 -13.82
CA ILE A 250 -15.57 -8.49 -14.30
C ILE A 250 -14.74 -9.04 -13.14
N ALA A 251 -14.08 -8.16 -12.38
CA ALA A 251 -13.25 -8.59 -11.26
C ALA A 251 -14.08 -9.15 -10.09
N ILE A 252 -15.25 -8.55 -9.82
CA ILE A 252 -16.19 -9.06 -8.82
C ILE A 252 -16.65 -10.49 -9.18
N GLY A 253 -17.00 -10.70 -10.45
CA GLY A 253 -17.43 -11.99 -10.97
C GLY A 253 -16.31 -13.04 -10.91
N GLU A 254 -15.09 -12.69 -11.29
CA GLU A 254 -13.94 -13.60 -11.22
C GLU A 254 -13.58 -13.99 -9.79
N PHE A 255 -13.59 -13.04 -8.85
CA PHE A 255 -13.40 -13.36 -7.44
C PHE A 255 -14.52 -14.26 -6.91
N SER A 256 -15.79 -13.94 -7.19
CA SER A 256 -16.96 -14.74 -6.77
C SER A 256 -16.88 -16.19 -7.26
N LYS A 257 -16.46 -16.44 -8.50
CA LYS A 257 -16.35 -17.79 -9.07
C LYS A 257 -15.30 -18.66 -8.36
N LYS A 258 -14.20 -18.04 -7.91
CA LYS A 258 -13.02 -18.75 -7.37
C LYS A 258 -12.99 -18.78 -5.84
N HIS A 259 -13.61 -17.79 -5.20
CA HIS A 259 -13.67 -17.69 -3.74
C HIS A 259 -14.47 -18.84 -3.15
N LYS A 260 -13.92 -19.41 -2.09
CA LYS A 260 -14.61 -20.34 -1.19
C LYS A 260 -14.47 -19.77 0.20
N CYS A 261 -15.59 -19.64 0.91
CA CYS A 261 -15.54 -19.26 2.32
C CYS A 261 -14.59 -20.21 3.06
N ASN A 262 -13.77 -19.63 3.93
CA ASN A 262 -12.81 -20.34 4.74
C ASN A 262 -13.10 -20.08 6.22
N MET A 263 -12.29 -20.66 7.11
CA MET A 263 -12.47 -20.53 8.56
C MET A 263 -12.56 -19.08 9.06
N TYR A 264 -11.91 -18.11 8.39
CA TYR A 264 -12.01 -16.70 8.75
C TYR A 264 -13.30 -16.05 8.25
N CYS A 265 -13.81 -16.45 7.08
CA CYS A 265 -15.15 -16.04 6.63
C CYS A 265 -16.24 -16.56 7.57
N GLU A 266 -16.14 -17.82 7.97
CA GLU A 266 -17.05 -18.47 8.91
C GLU A 266 -16.98 -17.81 10.30
N MET A 267 -15.77 -17.47 10.76
CA MET A 267 -15.55 -16.74 12.02
C MET A 267 -16.23 -15.36 12.04
N LEU A 268 -16.39 -14.73 10.87
CA LEU A 268 -17.08 -13.44 10.72
C LEU A 268 -18.54 -13.60 10.30
N GLU A 269 -19.06 -14.83 10.26
CA GLU A 269 -20.43 -15.16 9.85
C GLU A 269 -20.80 -14.57 8.48
N LEU A 270 -19.83 -14.50 7.56
CA LEU A 270 -20.08 -13.97 6.21
C LEU A 270 -20.97 -14.94 5.42
N PRO A 271 -21.99 -14.44 4.70
CA PRO A 271 -22.80 -15.29 3.84
C PRO A 271 -21.95 -15.84 2.69
N GLU A 272 -22.37 -16.95 2.08
CA GLU A 272 -21.76 -17.40 0.84
C GLU A 272 -21.84 -16.29 -0.22
N MET A 273 -20.73 -16.08 -0.93
CA MET A 273 -20.70 -15.12 -2.02
C MET A 273 -21.74 -15.52 -3.08
N PRO A 274 -22.57 -14.58 -3.56
CA PRO A 274 -23.50 -14.85 -4.65
C PRO A 274 -22.71 -15.36 -5.86
N GLN A 275 -23.07 -16.51 -6.41
CA GLN A 275 -22.50 -16.96 -7.67
C GLN A 275 -22.87 -15.95 -8.76
N SER A 276 -21.86 -15.34 -9.38
CA SER A 276 -22.00 -14.28 -10.37
C SER A 276 -23.05 -14.64 -11.44
N GLN A 277 -24.11 -13.84 -11.55
CA GLN A 277 -25.01 -13.83 -12.72
C GLN A 277 -24.47 -12.96 -13.87
N PHE A 278 -23.29 -12.35 -13.71
CA PHE A 278 -22.67 -11.53 -14.72
C PHE A 278 -21.99 -12.43 -15.76
N THR A 279 -22.71 -12.70 -16.85
CA THR A 279 -22.18 -13.17 -18.14
C THR A 279 -21.76 -12.01 -19.01
#